data_AF-A0A955C9U6-F1
#
_entry.id   AF-A0A955C9U6-F1
#
_cell.length_a   1.000
_cell.length_b   1.000
_cell.length_c   1.000
_cell.angle_alpha   90.00
_cell.angle_beta   90.00
_cell.angle_gamma   90.00
#
_symmetry.space_group_name_H-M   'P 1'
#
loop_
_entity.id
_entity.type
_entity.pdbx_description
1 polymer ?
#
loop_
_entity_poly.entity_id
_entity_poly.type
_entity_poly.pdbx_seq_one_letter_code
_entity_poly.pdbx_strand_id
1 'polypeptide(L)'
;MRVIVTSDLHYNIARSKRPTRALAEEILRIGGDILVFAGDTSGGAAIHFEEAFGLFEGFGGPRLAIAGNHDIWVTGGADSLHRYENELREICSQSGVHYLDAEPFYVGDAAIVGNMGWYDFSLRPASLQIPLRFYQAKVAPGAAERLGGFEGLFAGAEDVPGETLEITTRWMDGERVNLAESDVAFTHRLADAFR
;
A
#
# COMPACT_ATOMS: atom_id res chain seq x y z
N MET A 1 -9.50 7.84 25.28
CA MET A 1 -8.91 8.04 23.95
C MET A 1 -9.74 7.29 22.91
N ARG A 2 -10.34 8.01 21.97
CA ARG A 2 -11.09 7.50 20.82
C ARG A 2 -10.23 7.68 19.58
N VAL A 3 -9.75 6.57 19.04
CA VAL A 3 -9.02 6.52 17.77
C VAL A 3 -10.02 6.19 16.66
N ILE A 4 -10.03 7.00 15.61
CA ILE A 4 -10.75 6.72 14.36
C ILE A 4 -9.72 6.21 13.37
N VAL A 5 -10.04 5.11 12.68
CA VAL A 5 -9.16 4.51 11.68
C VAL A 5 -9.94 4.38 10.37
N THR A 6 -9.30 4.74 9.26
CA THR A 6 -9.77 4.49 7.90
C THR A 6 -8.60 4.00 7.05
N SER A 7 -8.88 3.32 5.95
CA SER A 7 -7.90 2.90 4.93
C SER A 7 -8.51 3.03 3.55
N ASP A 8 -7.74 2.68 2.51
CA ASP A 8 -8.26 2.43 1.16
C ASP A 8 -9.07 3.59 0.58
N LEU A 9 -8.62 4.81 0.85
CA LEU A 9 -9.25 6.00 0.28
C LEU A 9 -9.05 6.05 -1.23
N HIS A 10 -7.93 5.52 -1.74
CA HIS A 10 -7.58 5.44 -3.15
C HIS A 10 -7.93 6.73 -3.91
N TYR A 11 -7.59 7.89 -3.33
CA TYR A 11 -8.22 9.16 -3.69
C TYR A 11 -7.85 9.66 -5.11
N ASN A 12 -6.74 9.17 -5.65
CA ASN A 12 -6.37 9.36 -7.05
C ASN A 12 -7.36 8.71 -8.06
N ILE A 13 -8.23 7.80 -7.61
CA ILE A 13 -9.25 7.18 -8.44
C ILE A 13 -10.54 8.01 -8.41
N ALA A 14 -11.03 8.43 -9.58
CA ALA A 14 -12.20 9.31 -9.70
C ALA A 14 -13.45 8.82 -8.95
N ARG A 15 -13.72 7.50 -8.97
CA ARG A 15 -14.87 6.90 -8.26
C ARG A 15 -14.74 6.97 -6.74
N SER A 16 -13.53 7.09 -6.21
CA SER A 16 -13.27 7.13 -4.76
C SER A 16 -13.45 8.52 -4.17
N LYS A 17 -13.33 9.59 -4.98
CA LYS A 17 -13.40 10.98 -4.48
C LYS A 17 -14.69 11.31 -3.72
N ARG A 18 -15.86 10.89 -4.22
CA ARG A 18 -17.15 11.15 -3.56
C ARG A 18 -17.31 10.37 -2.25
N PRO A 19 -17.08 9.04 -2.21
CA PRO A 19 -17.04 8.28 -0.96
C PRO A 19 -16.08 8.86 0.08
N THR A 20 -14.86 9.24 -0.31
CA THR A 20 -13.87 9.83 0.61
C THR A 20 -14.36 11.14 1.22
N ARG A 21 -15.00 12.02 0.44
CA ARG A 21 -15.59 13.26 0.98
C ARG A 21 -16.70 12.99 1.99
N ALA A 22 -17.61 12.07 1.68
CA ALA A 22 -18.69 11.70 2.60
C ALA A 22 -18.15 11.08 3.89
N LEU A 23 -17.11 10.25 3.79
CA LEU A 23 -16.41 9.70 4.94
C LEU A 23 -15.73 10.79 5.78
N ALA A 24 -15.07 11.75 5.13
CA ALA A 24 -14.44 12.88 5.82
C ALA A 24 -15.46 13.72 6.59
N GLU A 25 -16.58 14.08 5.96
CA GLU A 25 -17.70 14.79 6.61
C GLU A 25 -18.20 14.04 7.85
N GLU A 26 -18.38 12.72 7.75
CA GLU A 26 -18.83 11.88 8.87
C GLU A 26 -17.79 11.82 10.00
N ILE A 27 -16.50 11.64 9.67
CA ILE A 27 -15.40 11.59 10.65
C ILE A 27 -15.27 12.93 11.39
N LEU A 28 -15.36 14.05 10.67
CA LEU A 28 -15.34 15.39 11.25
C LEU A 28 -16.54 15.62 12.17
N ARG A 29 -17.72 15.14 11.78
CA ARG A 29 -18.95 15.25 12.57
C ARG A 29 -18.89 14.44 13.86
N ILE A 30 -18.37 13.21 13.81
CA ILE A 30 -18.36 12.31 14.98
C ILE A 30 -17.26 12.67 15.99
N GLY A 31 -16.17 13.28 15.52
CA GLY A 31 -15.01 13.65 16.30
C GLY A 31 -14.25 12.47 16.92
N GLY A 32 -13.00 12.70 17.29
CA GLY A 32 -12.14 11.73 17.94
C GLY A 32 -10.91 12.41 18.52
N ASP A 33 -10.10 11.65 19.25
CA ASP A 33 -8.84 12.15 19.80
C ASP A 33 -7.72 12.01 18.78
N ILE A 34 -7.74 10.97 17.93
CA ILE A 34 -6.74 10.67 16.90
C ILE A 34 -7.43 10.11 15.66
N LEU A 35 -6.97 10.48 14.47
CA LEU A 35 -7.37 9.91 13.18
C LEU A 35 -6.17 9.19 12.55
N VAL A 36 -6.37 7.95 12.08
CA VAL A 36 -5.33 7.15 11.41
C VAL A 36 -5.78 6.78 9.99
N PHE A 37 -4.93 7.08 9.01
CA PHE A 37 -5.00 6.56 7.65
C PHE A 37 -4.11 5.31 7.55
N ALA A 38 -4.71 4.13 7.57
CA ALA A 38 -4.03 2.84 7.61
C ALA A 38 -3.80 2.28 6.20
N GLY A 39 -3.07 3.04 5.38
CA GLY A 39 -2.67 2.63 4.04
C GLY A 39 -3.65 2.95 2.92
N ASP A 40 -3.12 2.94 1.70
CA ASP A 40 -3.81 3.14 0.43
C ASP A 40 -4.65 4.43 0.43
N THR A 41 -4.04 5.50 0.93
CA THR A 41 -4.66 6.84 0.93
C THR A 41 -4.81 7.34 -0.50
N SER A 42 -3.78 7.18 -1.31
CA SER A 42 -3.74 7.62 -2.70
C SER A 42 -2.61 6.94 -3.47
N GLY A 43 -2.36 7.36 -4.72
CA GLY A 43 -1.25 6.86 -5.52
C GLY A 43 -0.83 7.86 -6.57
N GLY A 44 0.41 7.77 -7.04
CA GLY A 44 0.94 8.71 -8.04
C GLY A 44 1.25 10.09 -7.46
N ALA A 45 0.69 11.15 -8.04
CA ALA A 45 1.11 12.53 -7.75
C ALA A 45 0.81 12.98 -6.31
N ALA A 46 1.74 13.73 -5.71
CA ALA A 46 1.64 14.29 -4.35
C ALA A 46 0.34 15.07 -4.10
N ILE A 47 -0.13 15.84 -5.10
CA ILE A 47 -1.37 16.61 -5.01
C ILE A 47 -2.59 15.77 -4.62
N HIS A 48 -2.63 14.48 -4.98
CA HIS A 48 -3.76 13.63 -4.60
C HIS A 48 -3.73 13.23 -3.12
N PHE A 49 -2.56 13.17 -2.49
CA PHE A 49 -2.43 12.98 -1.05
C PHE A 49 -2.81 14.27 -0.32
N GLU A 50 -2.27 15.41 -0.77
CA GLU A 50 -2.58 16.72 -0.21
C GLU A 50 -4.09 17.00 -0.26
N GLU A 51 -4.73 16.77 -1.42
CA GLU A 51 -6.19 16.89 -1.54
C GLU A 51 -6.94 15.94 -0.61
N ALA A 52 -6.46 14.70 -0.43
CA ALA A 52 -7.10 13.71 0.44
C ALA A 52 -6.99 14.11 1.91
N PHE A 53 -5.78 14.43 2.39
CA PHE A 53 -5.55 14.88 3.76
C PHE A 53 -6.24 16.21 4.07
N GLY A 54 -6.33 17.11 3.07
CA GLY A 54 -7.05 18.37 3.13
C GLY A 54 -8.52 18.23 3.52
N LEU A 55 -9.18 17.13 3.10
CA LEU A 55 -10.58 16.85 3.48
C LEU A 55 -10.77 16.66 5.00
N PHE A 56 -9.70 16.35 5.73
CA PHE A 56 -9.72 16.07 7.16
C PHE A 56 -9.07 17.17 7.99
N GLU A 57 -8.71 18.33 7.41
CA GLU A 57 -8.08 19.45 8.15
C GLU A 57 -8.88 19.95 9.35
N GLY A 58 -10.22 19.82 9.30
CA GLY A 58 -11.09 20.19 10.42
C GLY A 58 -11.02 19.25 11.63
N PHE A 59 -10.26 18.15 11.56
CA PHE A 59 -10.17 17.18 12.65
C PHE A 59 -9.32 17.76 13.79
N GLY A 60 -9.90 17.92 14.97
CA GLY A 60 -9.27 18.64 16.08
C GLY A 60 -8.09 17.92 16.78
N GLY A 61 -7.85 16.65 16.43
CA GLY A 61 -6.76 15.84 16.99
C GLY A 61 -5.62 15.57 16.00
N PRO A 62 -4.55 14.89 16.43
CA PRO A 62 -3.51 14.42 15.54
C PRO A 62 -4.06 13.50 14.44
N ARG A 63 -3.54 13.69 13.22
CA ARG A 63 -3.79 12.83 12.07
C ARG A 63 -2.51 12.07 11.78
N LEU A 64 -2.61 10.75 11.69
CA LEU A 64 -1.49 9.84 11.52
C LEU A 64 -1.70 9.05 10.22
N ALA A 65 -0.64 8.71 9.51
CA ALA A 65 -0.71 7.90 8.30
C ALA A 65 0.33 6.78 8.32
N ILE A 66 -0.08 5.63 7.79
CA ILE A 66 0.76 4.50 7.42
C ILE A 66 0.61 4.36 5.91
N ALA A 67 1.69 4.09 5.19
CA ALA A 67 1.61 3.79 3.76
C ALA A 67 0.91 2.44 3.53
N GLY A 68 0.29 2.29 2.37
CA GLY A 68 -0.10 1.01 1.79
C GLY A 68 0.70 0.75 0.50
N ASN A 69 0.46 -0.39 -0.14
CA ASN A 69 1.17 -0.73 -1.37
C ASN A 69 0.87 0.26 -2.51
N HIS A 70 -0.37 0.74 -2.62
CA HIS A 70 -0.76 1.71 -3.64
C HIS A 70 -0.11 3.08 -3.42
N ASP A 71 0.20 3.42 -2.16
CA ASP A 71 0.83 4.69 -1.83
C ASP A 71 2.25 4.80 -2.40
N ILE A 72 2.97 3.67 -2.52
CA ILE A 72 4.35 3.59 -3.05
C ILE A 72 4.42 3.30 -4.55
N TRP A 73 3.28 3.27 -5.24
CA TRP A 73 3.25 3.09 -6.69
C TRP A 73 3.88 4.29 -7.41
N VAL A 74 4.79 3.98 -8.32
CA VAL A 74 5.59 4.93 -9.10
C VAL A 74 5.36 4.75 -10.59
N THR A 75 5.76 5.75 -11.37
CA THR A 75 5.70 5.75 -12.84
C THR A 75 7.03 6.21 -13.43
N GLY A 76 7.33 5.81 -14.67
CA GLY A 76 8.51 6.33 -15.38
C GLY A 76 9.85 5.83 -14.82
N GLY A 77 9.86 4.69 -14.13
CA GLY A 77 11.07 4.11 -13.56
C GLY A 77 11.57 4.79 -12.28
N ALA A 78 10.77 5.65 -11.66
CA ALA A 78 11.06 6.18 -10.32
C ALA A 78 11.16 5.05 -9.28
N ASP A 79 11.73 5.34 -8.12
CA ASP A 79 12.06 4.36 -7.08
C ASP A 79 11.00 4.36 -5.97
N SER A 80 10.34 3.20 -5.78
CA SER A 80 9.32 3.03 -4.74
C SER A 80 9.89 3.11 -3.32
N LEU A 81 11.15 2.73 -3.09
CA LEU A 81 11.80 2.86 -1.80
C LEU A 81 12.07 4.33 -1.48
N HIS A 82 12.58 5.11 -2.44
CA HIS A 82 12.76 6.54 -2.27
C HIS A 82 11.44 7.23 -1.94
N ARG A 83 10.38 6.88 -2.67
CA ARG A 83 9.02 7.36 -2.43
C ARG A 83 8.54 7.03 -1.01
N TYR A 84 8.71 5.79 -0.58
CA TYR A 84 8.32 5.33 0.75
C TYR A 84 9.08 6.04 1.89
N GLU A 85 10.41 6.15 1.79
CA GLU A 85 11.25 6.68 2.86
C GLU A 85 11.29 8.22 2.91
N ASN A 86 11.07 8.89 1.77
CA ASN A 86 11.31 10.34 1.61
C ASN A 86 10.04 11.09 1.18
N GLU A 87 9.50 10.78 -0.02
CA GLU A 87 8.39 11.56 -0.58
C GLU A 87 7.14 11.51 0.30
N LEU A 88 6.73 10.31 0.76
CA LEU A 88 5.56 10.15 1.61
C LEU A 88 5.73 10.86 2.96
N ARG A 89 6.95 10.84 3.53
CA ARG A 89 7.27 11.60 4.74
C ARG A 89 7.10 13.10 4.51
N GLU A 90 7.61 13.63 3.39
CA GLU A 90 7.48 15.04 3.04
C GLU A 90 6.02 15.45 2.84
N ILE A 91 5.26 14.68 2.06
CA ILE A 91 3.83 14.90 1.80
C ILE A 91 3.03 14.93 3.12
N CYS A 92 3.25 13.96 4.00
CA CYS A 92 2.59 13.89 5.30
C CYS A 92 2.94 15.13 6.16
N SER A 93 4.23 15.46 6.23
CA SER A 93 4.72 16.64 6.98
C SER A 93 4.08 17.94 6.48
N GLN A 94 4.06 18.16 5.16
CA GLN A 94 3.45 19.34 4.54
C GLN A 94 1.94 19.42 4.77
N SER A 95 1.28 18.26 4.92
CA SER A 95 -0.16 18.17 5.19
C SER A 95 -0.53 18.20 6.68
N GLY A 96 0.45 18.33 7.58
CA GLY A 96 0.22 18.25 9.03
C GLY A 96 -0.29 16.88 9.49
N VAL A 97 0.25 15.82 8.88
CA VAL A 97 -0.03 14.41 9.18
C VAL A 97 1.27 13.74 9.64
N HIS A 98 1.22 13.00 10.73
CA HIS A 98 2.36 12.27 11.26
C HIS A 98 2.55 10.96 10.48
N TYR A 99 3.71 10.75 9.87
CA TYR A 99 3.99 9.53 9.11
C TYR A 99 4.56 8.44 10.01
N LEU A 100 3.75 7.43 10.32
CA LEU A 100 4.05 6.42 11.32
C LEU A 100 5.09 5.38 10.88
N ASP A 101 5.30 5.21 9.57
CA ASP A 101 6.38 4.38 9.01
C ASP A 101 7.78 4.97 9.25
N ALA A 102 7.84 6.28 9.51
CA ALA A 102 9.08 6.98 9.81
C ALA A 102 9.44 6.92 11.28
N GLU A 103 8.46 7.12 12.16
CA GLU A 103 8.67 7.15 13.60
C GLU A 103 7.36 6.97 14.39
N PRO A 104 7.41 6.41 15.61
CA PRO A 104 6.25 6.31 16.49
C PRO A 104 5.63 7.66 16.84
N PHE A 105 4.32 7.70 17.04
CA PHE A 105 3.61 8.83 17.63
C PHE A 105 3.33 8.55 19.11
N TYR A 106 3.81 9.41 20.00
CA TYR A 106 3.61 9.25 21.45
C TYR A 106 2.40 10.05 21.93
N VAL A 107 1.54 9.41 22.72
CA VAL A 107 0.35 10.01 23.34
C VAL A 107 0.18 9.52 24.77
N GLY A 108 0.43 10.40 25.74
CA GLY A 108 0.43 10.04 27.15
C GLY A 108 1.51 9.00 27.46
N ASP A 109 1.09 7.85 27.98
CA ASP A 109 1.92 6.68 28.29
C ASP A 109 1.90 5.61 27.19
N ALA A 110 1.26 5.88 26.06
CA ALA A 110 1.17 4.99 24.91
C ALA A 110 1.95 5.52 23.70
N ALA A 111 2.32 4.61 22.81
CA ALA A 111 2.84 4.92 21.48
C ALA A 111 1.99 4.23 20.42
N ILE A 112 1.71 4.95 19.34
CA ILE A 112 1.14 4.42 18.11
C ILE A 112 2.30 4.23 17.14
N VAL A 113 2.43 3.02 16.61
CA VAL A 113 3.51 2.64 15.69
C VAL A 113 2.89 2.22 14.35
N GLY A 114 3.59 2.49 13.25
CA GLY A 114 3.15 2.15 11.91
C GLY A 114 4.17 1.31 11.17
N ASN A 115 3.63 0.47 10.29
CA ASN A 115 4.38 -0.22 9.26
C ASN A 115 3.42 -0.43 8.10
N MET A 116 3.86 -0.12 6.90
CA MET A 116 3.13 -0.44 5.69
C MET A 116 2.80 -1.93 5.64
N GLY A 117 3.68 -2.74 6.23
CA GLY A 117 3.71 -4.17 6.01
C GLY A 117 4.10 -4.46 4.56
N TRP A 118 4.69 -5.62 4.34
CA TRP A 118 4.89 -6.14 3.00
C TRP A 118 4.69 -7.64 3.02
N TYR A 119 4.82 -8.27 1.87
CA TYR A 119 4.63 -9.70 1.72
C TYR A 119 5.89 -10.37 1.18
N ASP A 120 6.23 -11.50 1.78
CA ASP A 120 7.33 -12.38 1.40
C ASP A 120 6.82 -13.67 0.72
N PHE A 121 5.55 -13.68 0.34
CA PHE A 121 4.82 -14.80 -0.27
C PHE A 121 4.65 -16.03 0.65
N SER A 122 4.96 -15.94 1.94
CA SER A 122 4.76 -17.03 2.91
C SER A 122 3.28 -17.36 3.11
N LEU A 123 2.39 -16.36 2.98
CA LEU A 123 0.94 -16.50 3.09
C LEU A 123 0.23 -16.84 1.77
N ARG A 124 0.95 -17.21 0.71
CA ARG A 124 0.32 -17.61 -0.56
C ARG A 124 -0.55 -18.87 -0.35
N PRO A 125 -1.75 -18.94 -0.94
CA PRO A 125 -2.66 -20.07 -0.74
C PRO A 125 -2.13 -21.32 -1.45
N ALA A 126 -1.71 -22.32 -0.68
CA ALA A 126 -1.25 -23.61 -1.22
C ALA A 126 -2.33 -24.34 -2.06
N SER A 127 -3.60 -24.11 -1.75
CA SER A 127 -4.74 -24.70 -2.46
C SER A 127 -4.89 -24.24 -3.90
N LEU A 128 -4.32 -23.08 -4.27
CA LEU A 128 -4.35 -22.62 -5.66
C LEU A 128 -3.29 -23.32 -6.52
N GLN A 129 -2.32 -23.99 -5.90
CA GLN A 129 -1.23 -24.70 -6.58
C GLN A 129 -0.47 -23.84 -7.60
N ILE A 130 -0.50 -22.52 -7.46
CA ILE A 130 0.26 -21.59 -8.29
C ILE A 130 1.73 -21.65 -7.85
N PRO A 131 2.68 -21.91 -8.77
CA PRO A 131 4.09 -21.91 -8.42
C PRO A 131 4.59 -20.55 -7.92
N LEU A 132 5.53 -20.55 -6.97
CA LEU A 132 6.06 -19.33 -6.33
C LEU A 132 6.54 -18.27 -7.33
N ARG A 133 7.12 -18.69 -8.46
CA ARG A 133 7.63 -17.80 -9.52
C ARG A 133 6.57 -16.86 -10.10
N PHE A 134 5.29 -17.28 -10.13
CA PHE A 134 4.20 -16.42 -10.60
C PHE A 134 3.85 -15.34 -9.57
N TYR A 135 3.89 -15.67 -8.28
CA TYR A 135 3.75 -14.68 -7.20
C TYR A 135 4.91 -13.67 -7.21
N GLN A 136 6.15 -14.14 -7.38
CA GLN A 136 7.34 -13.29 -7.47
C GLN A 136 7.30 -12.38 -8.71
N ALA A 137 6.82 -12.89 -9.85
CA ALA A 137 6.60 -12.10 -11.06
C ALA A 137 5.31 -11.25 -10.99
N LYS A 138 4.56 -11.37 -9.89
CA LYS A 138 3.32 -10.64 -9.64
C LYS A 138 2.31 -10.74 -10.80
N VAL A 139 2.18 -11.95 -11.35
CA VAL A 139 1.20 -12.28 -12.39
C VAL A 139 0.68 -13.71 -12.20
N ALA A 140 -0.62 -13.94 -12.30
CA ALA A 140 -1.18 -15.30 -12.26
C ALA A 140 -0.93 -16.05 -13.58
N PRO A 141 -0.92 -17.41 -13.60
CA PRO A 141 -0.62 -18.18 -14.81
C PRO A 141 -1.51 -17.82 -16.01
N GLY A 142 -2.83 -17.72 -15.81
CA GLY A 142 -3.75 -17.32 -16.88
C GLY A 142 -3.51 -15.91 -17.42
N ALA A 143 -3.04 -14.99 -16.57
CA ALA A 143 -2.64 -13.66 -17.02
C ALA A 143 -1.32 -13.70 -17.79
N ALA A 144 -0.32 -14.44 -17.28
CA ALA A 144 0.99 -14.59 -17.91
C ALA A 144 0.93 -15.27 -19.27
N GLU A 145 -0.02 -16.16 -19.51
CA GLU A 145 -0.22 -16.80 -20.83
C GLU A 145 -0.77 -15.78 -21.85
N ARG A 146 -1.64 -14.88 -21.40
CA ARG A 146 -2.32 -13.90 -22.26
C ARG A 146 -1.50 -12.63 -22.46
N LEU A 147 -0.62 -12.32 -21.51
CA LEU A 147 0.28 -11.19 -21.53
C LEU A 147 1.65 -11.63 -22.06
N GLY A 148 2.18 -10.96 -23.08
CA GLY A 148 3.52 -11.27 -23.57
C GLY A 148 4.62 -10.94 -22.54
N GLY A 149 5.77 -11.60 -22.65
CA GLY A 149 6.96 -11.32 -21.83
C GLY A 149 7.09 -12.18 -20.56
N PHE A 150 6.20 -13.16 -20.37
CA PHE A 150 6.22 -14.09 -19.24
C PHE A 150 6.44 -15.55 -19.66
N GLU A 151 6.87 -15.80 -20.90
CA GLU A 151 7.04 -17.13 -21.47
C GLU A 151 8.03 -17.97 -20.63
N GLY A 152 9.05 -17.32 -20.05
CA GLY A 152 10.02 -17.96 -19.16
C GLY A 152 9.40 -18.55 -17.88
N LEU A 153 8.24 -18.06 -17.43
CA LEU A 153 7.55 -18.61 -16.25
C LEU A 153 6.91 -19.97 -16.53
N PHE A 154 6.75 -20.36 -17.79
CA PHE A 154 6.21 -21.66 -18.19
C PHE A 154 7.30 -22.70 -18.48
N ALA A 155 8.57 -22.37 -18.27
CA ALA A 155 9.64 -23.36 -18.33
C ALA A 155 9.38 -24.47 -17.29
N GLY A 156 9.24 -25.72 -17.74
CA GLY A 156 8.86 -26.83 -16.88
C GLY A 156 7.37 -26.88 -16.53
N ALA A 157 6.49 -26.48 -17.46
CA ALA A 157 5.02 -26.36 -17.31
C ALA A 157 4.26 -27.55 -16.68
N GLU A 158 4.90 -28.69 -16.45
CA GLU A 158 4.30 -29.85 -15.76
C GLU A 158 3.85 -29.52 -14.33
N ASP A 159 4.42 -28.48 -13.69
CA ASP A 159 4.03 -28.01 -12.35
C ASP A 159 3.02 -26.86 -12.36
N VAL A 160 2.46 -26.51 -13.53
CA VAL A 160 1.41 -25.48 -13.69
C VAL A 160 0.09 -26.19 -14.01
N PRO A 161 -0.79 -26.43 -13.01
CA PRO A 161 -2.07 -27.08 -13.27
C PRO A 161 -2.92 -26.27 -14.24
N GLY A 162 -3.63 -26.96 -15.14
CA GLY A 162 -4.44 -26.31 -16.18
C GLY A 162 -5.51 -25.37 -15.60
N GLU A 163 -6.05 -25.68 -14.42
CA GLU A 163 -7.03 -24.85 -13.72
C GLU A 163 -6.46 -23.48 -13.34
N THR A 164 -5.15 -23.35 -13.15
CA THR A 164 -4.51 -22.06 -12.83
C THR A 164 -4.46 -21.11 -14.03
N LEU A 165 -4.66 -21.62 -15.26
CA LEU A 165 -4.74 -20.81 -16.48
C LEU A 165 -6.06 -20.04 -16.58
N GLU A 166 -7.07 -20.40 -15.78
CA GLU A 166 -8.32 -19.63 -15.65
C GLU A 166 -8.13 -18.40 -14.73
N ILE A 167 -7.04 -18.33 -13.97
CA ILE A 167 -6.76 -17.21 -13.06
C ILE A 167 -6.05 -16.12 -13.86
N THR A 168 -6.80 -15.11 -14.28
CA THR A 168 -6.32 -14.02 -15.15
C THR A 168 -5.97 -12.75 -14.39
N THR A 169 -5.74 -12.83 -13.08
CA THR A 169 -5.39 -11.66 -12.26
C THR A 169 -3.92 -11.28 -12.47
N ARG A 170 -3.69 -9.97 -12.61
CA ARG A 170 -2.36 -9.37 -12.50
C ARG A 170 -2.33 -8.53 -11.21
N TRP A 171 -1.28 -8.69 -10.41
CA TRP A 171 -1.11 -7.84 -9.23
C TRP A 171 -0.38 -6.57 -9.65
N MET A 172 -1.04 -5.41 -9.45
CA MET A 172 -0.55 -4.13 -9.96
C MET A 172 0.78 -3.69 -9.35
N ASP A 173 1.14 -4.21 -8.18
CA ASP A 173 2.47 -4.02 -7.60
C ASP A 173 3.58 -4.48 -8.54
N GLY A 174 3.36 -5.52 -9.36
CA GLY A 174 4.32 -5.99 -10.37
C GLY A 174 4.53 -5.03 -11.55
N GLU A 175 3.64 -4.06 -11.70
CA GLU A 175 3.74 -3.02 -12.73
C GLU A 175 4.17 -1.67 -12.14
N ARG A 176 3.80 -1.41 -10.88
CA ARG A 176 3.84 -0.08 -10.29
C ARG A 176 4.82 0.06 -9.14
N VAL A 177 5.31 -1.03 -8.58
CA VAL A 177 6.35 -1.01 -7.55
C VAL A 177 7.69 -1.27 -8.21
N ASN A 178 8.63 -0.36 -7.99
CA ASN A 178 10.00 -0.48 -8.46
C ASN A 178 10.94 -0.41 -7.27
N LEU A 179 11.29 -1.58 -6.74
CA LEU A 179 12.25 -1.74 -5.65
C LEU A 179 13.57 -2.28 -6.21
N ALA A 180 14.69 -1.72 -5.77
CA ALA A 180 16.02 -2.26 -6.08
C ALA A 180 16.31 -3.60 -5.37
N GLU A 181 15.50 -3.94 -4.37
CA GLU A 181 15.59 -5.17 -3.58
C GLU A 181 14.37 -6.07 -3.80
N SER A 182 14.46 -7.34 -3.40
CA SER A 182 13.34 -8.29 -3.51
C SER A 182 12.25 -7.99 -2.48
N ASP A 183 11.01 -8.44 -2.75
CA ASP A 183 9.91 -8.32 -1.79
C ASP A 183 10.23 -8.94 -0.42
N VAL A 184 10.98 -10.04 -0.41
CA VAL A 184 11.44 -10.70 0.83
C VAL A 184 12.42 -9.81 1.59
N ALA A 185 13.40 -9.22 0.90
CA ALA A 185 14.38 -8.31 1.51
C ALA A 185 13.69 -7.06 2.07
N PHE A 186 12.74 -6.50 1.32
CA PHE A 186 11.96 -5.35 1.77
C PHE A 186 11.08 -5.69 2.97
N THR A 187 10.43 -6.86 2.98
CA THR A 187 9.67 -7.35 4.14
C THR A 187 10.56 -7.46 5.39
N HIS A 188 11.78 -7.98 5.25
CA HIS A 188 12.73 -8.04 6.37
C HIS A 188 13.18 -6.66 6.84
N ARG A 189 13.49 -5.73 5.92
CA ARG A 189 13.81 -4.34 6.25
C ARG A 189 12.71 -3.71 7.10
N LEU A 190 11.45 -3.87 6.68
CA LEU A 190 10.30 -3.33 7.40
C LEU A 190 10.12 -3.96 8.79
N ALA A 191 10.38 -5.26 8.94
CA ALA A 191 10.32 -5.95 10.22
C ALA A 191 11.47 -5.55 11.17
N ASP A 192 12.67 -5.31 10.62
CA ASP A 192 13.84 -4.89 11.39
C ASP A 192 13.70 -3.47 11.94
N ALA A 193 12.87 -2.63 11.35
CA ALA A 193 12.57 -1.28 11.85
C ALA A 193 11.90 -1.26 13.24
N PHE A 194 11.39 -2.40 13.73
CA PHE A 194 10.79 -2.55 15.05
C PHE A 194 11.68 -3.21 16.11
N ARG A 195 12.91 -3.59 15.75
CA ARG A 195 13.86 -4.24 16.66
C ARG A 195 14.75 -3.22 17.35
#